data_AF-A0A943W5A6-F1
#
_entry.id   AF-A0A943W5A6-F1
#
_cell.length_a   1.000
_cell.length_b   1.000
_cell.length_c   1.000
_cell.angle_alpha   90.00
_cell.angle_beta   90.00
_cell.angle_gamma   90.00
#
_symmetry.space_group_name_H-M   'P 1'
#
loop_
_entity.id
_entity.type
_entity.pdbx_description
1 polymer ?
#
loop_
_entity_poly.entity_id
_entity_poly.type
_entity_poly.pdbx_seq_one_letter_code
_entity_poly.pdbx_strand_id
1 'polypeptide(L)'
;ECKEVCDPKFQYDSSNCAGDKVLTGNSCGGKFENCEAKVKAGDLLLADKTTVPYEQYTETIRDKVIAVVFDPEKRLAVSRHADTSSYSWGPSGEDPREISRMNDVPALLNCTANDKDYSSCPADGEQNSAIVKAHEESTSAFYYLFSSTRSHRISYNASEQQLWFYQKWFVPSVAELMTLQNNYDAVAKSLKLYGYNLKGSYWSSNEYSYSGATVPVKDSDTWDAIYVNIGPNYGFHIGHNYRANINFSDSEGWINAQIKSLPTIKF
;
A
#
# COMPACT_ATOMS: atom_id res chain seq x y z
N GLU A 1 34.15 26.12 12.13
CA GLU A 1 32.76 25.86 12.56
C GLU A 1 32.38 24.46 12.13
N CYS A 2 31.83 23.64 13.03
CA CYS A 2 31.27 22.34 12.64
C CYS A 2 30.02 22.61 11.78
N LYS A 3 30.03 22.14 10.53
CA LYS A 3 28.81 22.11 9.71
C LYS A 3 27.78 21.20 10.40
N GLU A 4 26.51 21.60 10.31
CA GLU A 4 25.36 20.99 10.97
C GLU A 4 25.43 19.46 11.03
N VAL A 5 25.16 18.93 12.22
CA VAL A 5 24.91 17.50 12.41
C VAL A 5 23.66 17.14 11.60
N CYS A 6 23.75 16.17 10.70
CA CYS A 6 22.57 15.68 9.99
C CYS A 6 21.46 15.31 10.97
N ASP A 7 20.23 15.77 10.70
CA ASP A 7 19.03 15.32 11.42
C ASP A 7 19.00 13.76 11.42
N PRO A 8 18.64 13.10 12.54
CA PRO A 8 18.68 11.64 12.69
C PRO A 8 18.00 10.83 11.57
N LYS A 9 17.09 11.44 10.79
CA LYS A 9 16.47 10.81 9.61
C LYS A 9 17.37 10.77 8.36
N PHE A 10 18.51 11.43 8.40
CA PHE A 10 19.50 11.45 7.32
C PHE A 10 20.80 10.75 7.74
N GLN A 11 21.52 10.21 6.77
CA GLN A 11 22.85 9.63 6.92
C GLN A 11 23.83 10.29 5.95
N TYR A 12 25.11 10.30 6.32
CA TYR A 12 26.18 10.76 5.46
C TYR A 12 26.46 9.73 4.36
N ASP A 13 26.74 10.18 3.13
CA ASP A 13 27.08 9.27 2.03
C ASP A 13 28.52 8.72 2.14
N SER A 14 28.75 7.58 1.47
CA SER A 14 30.02 6.84 1.51
C SER A 14 31.07 7.34 0.51
N SER A 15 30.80 8.43 -0.23
CA SER A 15 31.59 8.83 -1.40
C SER A 15 33.05 9.19 -1.11
N ASN A 16 33.45 9.39 0.15
CA ASN A 16 34.71 10.08 0.45
C ASN A 16 35.56 9.52 1.61
N CYS A 17 35.27 8.36 2.21
CA CYS A 17 36.20 7.77 3.19
C CYS A 17 37.25 6.92 2.45
N ALA A 18 38.07 7.59 1.62
CA ALA A 18 39.27 7.01 1.02
C ALA A 18 40.37 6.95 2.10
N GLY A 19 40.44 5.82 2.79
CA GLY A 19 41.45 5.54 3.79
C GLY A 19 41.08 4.30 4.57
N ASP A 20 42.01 3.36 4.66
CA ASP A 20 41.82 2.08 5.34
C ASP A 20 41.22 2.27 6.74
N LYS A 21 40.08 1.62 6.96
CA LYS A 21 39.40 1.41 8.25
C LYS A 21 38.71 2.63 8.87
N VAL A 22 37.43 2.83 8.54
CA VAL A 22 36.46 3.34 9.52
C VAL A 22 35.15 2.55 9.39
N LEU A 23 34.78 1.88 10.47
CA LEU A 23 33.50 1.20 10.62
C LEU A 23 32.39 2.24 10.64
N THR A 24 31.32 1.93 9.92
CA THR A 24 30.02 2.60 9.89
C THR A 24 29.64 3.23 11.23
N GLY A 25 29.37 4.54 11.25
CA GLY A 25 28.82 5.26 12.41
C GLY A 25 29.74 6.31 13.05
N ASN A 26 31.03 6.35 12.71
CA ASN A 26 31.92 7.42 13.17
C ASN A 26 32.03 8.53 12.12
N SER A 27 31.90 9.79 12.55
CA SER A 27 32.06 10.95 11.67
C SER A 27 33.42 10.90 10.95
N CYS A 28 33.48 10.95 9.61
CA CYS A 28 34.72 11.15 8.84
C CYS A 28 35.21 12.62 9.02
N GLY A 29 35.47 13.04 10.26
CA GLY A 29 36.05 14.34 10.63
C GLY A 29 35.19 15.57 10.27
N GLY A 30 33.86 15.42 10.19
CA GLY A 30 32.95 16.52 9.86
C GLY A 30 33.00 16.99 8.39
N LYS A 31 33.51 16.16 7.48
CA LYS A 31 33.69 16.47 6.05
C LYS A 31 32.66 15.78 5.14
N PHE A 32 31.39 15.88 5.49
CA PHE A 32 30.32 15.43 4.60
C PHE A 32 29.60 16.65 4.04
N GLU A 33 29.48 16.72 2.72
CA GLU A 33 28.91 17.89 2.05
C GLU A 33 27.37 17.90 2.09
N ASN A 34 26.73 16.72 2.14
CA ASN A 34 25.27 16.57 2.05
C ASN A 34 24.73 15.51 3.04
N CYS A 35 23.52 15.74 3.54
CA CYS A 35 22.74 14.78 4.33
C CYS A 35 21.77 14.04 3.39
N GLU A 36 21.87 12.71 3.27
CA GLU A 36 20.94 11.91 2.46
C GLU A 36 19.90 11.21 3.32
N ALA A 37 18.66 11.04 2.83
CA ALA A 37 17.65 10.32 3.60
C ALA A 37 18.15 8.90 3.91
N LYS A 38 18.06 8.50 5.19
CA LYS A 38 18.52 7.19 5.67
C LYS A 38 17.76 6.04 5.01
N VAL A 39 16.53 6.31 4.60
CA VAL A 39 15.67 5.37 3.88
C VAL A 39 15.16 6.06 2.63
N LYS A 40 15.19 5.36 1.50
CA LYS A 40 14.73 5.83 0.19
C LYS A 40 13.63 4.92 -0.34
N ALA A 41 12.80 5.45 -1.24
CA ALA A 41 11.88 4.60 -1.98
C ALA A 41 12.68 3.59 -2.82
N GLY A 42 12.21 2.35 -2.86
CA GLY A 42 12.94 1.21 -3.41
C GLY A 42 13.79 0.44 -2.40
N ASP A 43 14.05 0.97 -1.19
CA ASP A 43 14.79 0.23 -0.17
C ASP A 43 14.01 -1.03 0.26
N LEU A 44 14.74 -2.06 0.65
CA LEU A 44 14.19 -3.34 1.10
C LEU A 44 13.96 -3.28 2.61
N LEU A 45 12.72 -3.49 3.05
CA LEU A 45 12.36 -3.60 4.45
C LEU A 45 12.56 -5.05 4.91
N LEU A 46 13.34 -5.26 5.97
CA LEU A 46 13.58 -6.56 6.59
C LEU A 46 12.62 -6.82 7.75
N ALA A 47 12.46 -8.10 8.08
CA ALA A 47 11.65 -8.56 9.20
C ALA A 47 12.14 -8.08 10.59
N ASP A 48 13.37 -7.57 10.71
CA ASP A 48 13.86 -6.94 11.94
C ASP A 48 13.58 -5.42 11.98
N LYS A 49 12.77 -4.91 11.04
CA LYS A 49 12.41 -3.49 10.85
C LYS A 49 13.54 -2.61 10.33
N THR A 50 14.69 -3.20 10.01
CA THR A 50 15.77 -2.47 9.33
C THR A 50 15.48 -2.34 7.83
N THR A 51 16.08 -1.35 7.21
CA THR A 51 16.03 -1.14 5.76
C THR A 51 17.43 -1.24 5.19
N VAL A 52 17.53 -1.82 4.00
CA VAL A 52 18.77 -1.84 3.22
C VAL A 52 18.52 -1.31 1.82
N PRO A 53 19.48 -0.59 1.22
CA PRO A 53 19.40 -0.18 -0.18
C PRO A 53 19.22 -1.38 -1.09
N TYR A 54 18.52 -1.17 -2.21
CA TYR A 54 18.35 -2.18 -3.27
C TYR A 54 19.69 -2.82 -3.68
N GLU A 55 20.75 -2.04 -3.77
CA GLU A 55 22.09 -2.45 -4.21
C GLU A 55 22.74 -3.46 -3.24
N GLN A 56 22.26 -3.54 -2.00
CA GLN A 56 22.74 -4.49 -1.00
C GLN A 56 21.95 -5.81 -1.01
N TYR A 57 21.05 -5.99 -1.99
CA TYR A 57 20.38 -7.26 -2.21
C TYR A 57 21.38 -8.41 -2.39
N THR A 58 21.17 -9.48 -1.63
CA THR A 58 21.87 -10.77 -1.77
C THR A 58 20.88 -11.90 -1.51
N GLU A 59 21.17 -13.09 -2.03
CA GLU A 59 20.35 -14.28 -1.75
C GLU A 59 20.25 -14.58 -0.23
N THR A 60 21.27 -14.24 0.54
CA THR A 60 21.27 -14.41 2.01
C THR A 60 20.27 -13.51 2.73
N ILE A 61 20.01 -12.30 2.22
CA ILE A 61 19.01 -11.39 2.82
C ILE A 61 17.63 -11.56 2.20
N ARG A 62 17.53 -12.23 1.05
CA ARG A 62 16.27 -12.43 0.30
C ARG A 62 15.15 -12.85 1.23
N ASP A 63 15.32 -13.90 2.01
CA ASP A 63 14.25 -14.43 2.87
C ASP A 63 13.88 -13.53 4.05
N LYS A 64 14.75 -12.58 4.41
CA LYS A 64 14.55 -11.62 5.50
C LYS A 64 13.75 -10.40 5.05
N VAL A 65 13.78 -10.05 3.77
CA VAL A 65 13.00 -8.94 3.22
C VAL A 65 11.52 -9.29 3.32
N ILE A 66 10.67 -8.32 3.63
CA ILE A 66 9.22 -8.50 3.74
C ILE A 66 8.45 -7.52 2.85
N ALA A 67 9.05 -6.38 2.53
CA ALA A 67 8.45 -5.33 1.73
C ALA A 67 9.50 -4.43 1.06
N VAL A 68 9.02 -3.56 0.18
CA VAL A 68 9.79 -2.51 -0.47
C VAL A 68 9.22 -1.16 -0.08
N VAL A 69 10.07 -0.26 0.41
CA VAL A 69 9.67 1.08 0.84
C VAL A 69 9.22 1.90 -0.36
N PHE A 70 8.08 2.59 -0.25
CA PHE A 70 7.61 3.52 -1.29
C PHE A 70 7.37 4.94 -0.77
N ASP A 71 7.17 5.12 0.53
CA ASP A 71 7.07 6.43 1.18
C ASP A 71 7.98 6.44 2.42
N PRO A 72 9.22 6.93 2.30
CA PRO A 72 10.15 6.94 3.43
C PRO A 72 9.73 7.94 4.52
N GLU A 73 9.01 9.00 4.18
CA GLU A 73 8.57 10.03 5.14
C GLU A 73 7.47 9.50 6.06
N LYS A 74 6.49 8.80 5.48
CA LYS A 74 5.41 8.14 6.23
C LYS A 74 5.77 6.73 6.70
N ARG A 75 6.99 6.27 6.36
CA ARG A 75 7.51 4.92 6.64
C ARG A 75 6.58 3.83 6.11
N LEU A 76 6.16 3.95 4.86
CA LEU A 76 5.28 2.99 4.19
C LEU A 76 6.06 2.10 3.21
N ALA A 77 5.69 0.83 3.21
CA ALA A 77 6.28 -0.18 2.35
C ALA A 77 5.19 -1.14 1.81
N VAL A 78 5.38 -1.58 0.57
CA VAL A 78 4.48 -2.54 -0.10
C VAL A 78 5.04 -3.95 0.00
N SER A 79 4.17 -4.93 0.22
CA SER A 79 4.56 -6.33 0.32
C SER A 79 5.39 -6.78 -0.87
N ARG A 80 6.45 -7.56 -0.60
CA ARG A 80 7.24 -8.20 -1.66
C ARG A 80 6.46 -9.32 -2.38
N HIS A 81 5.42 -9.82 -1.73
CA HIS A 81 4.61 -10.92 -2.24
C HIS A 81 3.53 -10.35 -3.15
N ALA A 82 3.59 -10.72 -4.43
CA ALA A 82 2.55 -10.41 -5.38
C ALA A 82 1.28 -11.16 -5.00
N ASP A 83 0.25 -10.46 -4.55
CA ASP A 83 -1.10 -11.02 -4.63
C ASP A 83 -1.68 -10.65 -5.99
N THR A 84 -1.71 -11.62 -6.89
CA THR A 84 -2.34 -11.47 -8.21
C THR A 84 -3.82 -11.79 -8.18
N SER A 85 -4.37 -12.13 -7.00
CA SER A 85 -5.80 -12.45 -6.86
C SER A 85 -6.62 -11.18 -7.04
N SER A 86 -7.67 -11.28 -7.84
CA SER A 86 -8.70 -10.24 -7.92
C SER A 86 -9.59 -10.36 -6.69
N TYR A 87 -9.60 -9.34 -5.85
CA TYR A 87 -10.46 -9.30 -4.66
C TYR A 87 -11.62 -8.32 -4.88
N SER A 88 -12.78 -8.62 -4.28
CA SER A 88 -13.86 -7.64 -4.15
C SER A 88 -13.49 -6.63 -3.06
N TRP A 89 -13.76 -5.35 -3.31
CA TRP A 89 -13.62 -4.32 -2.27
C TRP A 89 -14.69 -4.48 -1.19
N GLY A 90 -15.94 -4.68 -1.62
CA GLY A 90 -17.08 -4.93 -0.76
C GLY A 90 -17.16 -6.37 -0.27
N PRO A 91 -18.10 -6.63 0.65
CA PRO A 91 -18.22 -7.92 1.28
C PRO A 91 -18.80 -8.96 0.33
N SER A 92 -18.40 -10.20 0.56
CA SER A 92 -18.86 -11.34 -0.23
C SER A 92 -19.95 -12.11 0.48
N GLY A 93 -21.04 -12.37 -0.24
CA GLY A 93 -22.07 -13.32 0.17
C GLY A 93 -22.73 -13.94 -1.05
N GLU A 94 -23.09 -15.22 -0.96
CA GLU A 94 -23.90 -15.90 -1.98
C GLU A 94 -25.39 -15.50 -1.89
N ASP A 95 -25.85 -14.96 -0.75
CA ASP A 95 -27.22 -14.51 -0.55
C ASP A 95 -27.37 -12.99 -0.83
N PRO A 96 -28.17 -12.58 -1.83
CA PRO A 96 -28.48 -11.19 -2.11
C PRO A 96 -29.03 -10.38 -0.91
N ARG A 97 -29.57 -11.06 0.12
CA ARG A 97 -30.10 -10.43 1.35
C ARG A 97 -29.02 -10.17 2.41
N GLU A 98 -27.86 -10.81 2.32
CA GLU A 98 -26.66 -10.48 3.11
C GLU A 98 -25.97 -9.26 2.48
N ILE A 99 -25.94 -9.20 1.14
CA ILE A 99 -25.42 -8.07 0.36
C ILE A 99 -26.16 -6.75 0.68
N SER A 100 -27.48 -6.81 0.93
CA SER A 100 -28.29 -5.63 1.28
C SER A 100 -28.25 -5.24 2.77
N ARG A 101 -27.43 -5.90 3.59
CA ARG A 101 -27.24 -5.59 5.02
C ARG A 101 -25.85 -5.07 5.32
N MET A 102 -24.93 -5.27 4.39
CA MET A 102 -23.64 -4.62 4.40
C MET A 102 -23.80 -3.39 3.50
N ASN A 103 -24.30 -2.31 4.10
CA ASN A 103 -24.62 -1.05 3.47
C ASN A 103 -23.82 0.04 4.18
N ASP A 104 -22.92 0.71 3.47
CA ASP A 104 -22.02 1.73 4.01
C ASP A 104 -21.10 1.21 5.13
N VAL A 105 -19.86 1.70 5.19
CA VAL A 105 -19.08 1.58 6.43
C VAL A 105 -19.23 2.94 7.11
N PRO A 106 -20.19 3.14 8.04
CA PRO A 106 -20.63 4.49 8.39
C PRO A 106 -19.56 5.37 9.06
N ALA A 107 -18.52 4.74 9.60
CA ALA A 107 -17.38 5.42 10.19
C ALA A 107 -16.25 5.71 9.19
N LEU A 108 -16.31 5.16 7.98
CA LEU A 108 -15.38 5.42 6.90
C LEU A 108 -15.85 6.67 6.16
N LEU A 109 -14.99 7.69 6.14
CA LEU A 109 -15.36 8.94 5.49
C LEU A 109 -15.36 8.74 3.97
N ASN A 110 -16.54 8.93 3.39
CA ASN A 110 -16.75 9.02 1.96
C ASN A 110 -15.89 10.11 1.32
N CYS A 111 -15.36 9.82 0.13
CA CYS A 111 -14.66 10.83 -0.66
C CYS A 111 -15.18 10.96 -2.08
N THR A 112 -15.00 12.15 -2.65
CA THR A 112 -15.50 12.55 -3.97
C THR A 112 -14.36 12.61 -4.99
N ALA A 113 -13.42 11.67 -4.85
CA ALA A 113 -12.21 11.62 -5.66
C ALA A 113 -12.54 11.59 -7.15
N ASN A 114 -11.80 12.33 -7.94
CA ASN A 114 -11.81 12.21 -9.39
C ASN A 114 -10.38 12.25 -9.92
N ASP A 115 -10.21 11.99 -11.23
CA ASP A 115 -8.93 12.00 -11.97
C ASP A 115 -8.10 13.30 -11.86
N LYS A 116 -8.52 14.32 -11.10
CA LYS A 116 -7.75 15.56 -10.89
C LYS A 116 -7.70 16.04 -9.45
N ASP A 117 -8.56 15.53 -8.58
CA ASP A 117 -8.66 15.97 -7.19
C ASP A 117 -9.12 14.82 -6.29
N TYR A 118 -8.24 14.44 -5.36
CA TYR A 118 -8.49 13.46 -4.31
C TYR A 118 -8.28 14.07 -2.91
N SER A 119 -8.28 15.40 -2.81
CA SER A 119 -8.07 16.12 -1.54
C SER A 119 -9.18 15.87 -0.52
N SER A 120 -10.36 15.43 -0.96
CA SER A 120 -11.47 15.02 -0.09
C SER A 120 -11.28 13.61 0.51
N CYS A 121 -10.31 12.83 0.03
CA CYS A 121 -10.12 11.46 0.50
C CYS A 121 -9.29 11.38 1.78
N PRO A 122 -9.74 10.59 2.77
CA PRO A 122 -8.91 10.20 3.90
C PRO A 122 -7.58 9.60 3.44
N ALA A 123 -6.48 10.24 3.82
CA ALA A 123 -5.16 9.90 3.29
C ALA A 123 -4.45 8.74 4.01
N ASP A 124 -4.98 8.26 5.14
CA ASP A 124 -4.35 7.23 5.97
C ASP A 124 -4.99 5.86 5.73
N GLY A 125 -4.30 5.00 4.98
CA GLY A 125 -4.83 3.68 4.62
C GLY A 125 -4.89 2.71 5.81
N GLU A 126 -4.02 2.88 6.81
CA GLU A 126 -4.01 2.08 8.03
C GLU A 126 -5.27 2.37 8.85
N GLN A 127 -5.59 3.66 9.05
CA GLN A 127 -6.79 4.09 9.75
C GLN A 127 -8.06 3.67 9.02
N ASN A 128 -8.14 3.87 7.69
CA ASN A 128 -9.28 3.47 6.88
C ASN A 128 -9.52 1.95 6.97
N SER A 129 -8.46 1.16 6.83
CA SER A 129 -8.55 -0.30 6.92
C SER A 129 -8.96 -0.77 8.32
N ALA A 130 -8.52 -0.10 9.38
CA ALA A 130 -8.93 -0.40 10.75
C ALA A 130 -10.43 -0.14 10.97
N ILE A 131 -10.99 0.90 10.34
CA ILE A 131 -12.42 1.19 10.40
C ILE A 131 -13.24 0.08 9.71
N VAL A 132 -12.87 -0.30 8.48
CA VAL A 132 -13.54 -1.41 7.76
C VAL A 132 -13.44 -2.70 8.56
N LYS A 133 -12.27 -2.96 9.16
CA LYS A 133 -12.04 -4.13 10.01
C LYS A 133 -12.93 -4.15 11.26
N ALA A 134 -13.07 -3.03 11.95
CA ALA A 134 -13.96 -2.93 13.10
C ALA A 134 -15.44 -3.13 12.70
N HIS A 135 -15.80 -2.64 11.52
CA HIS A 135 -17.13 -2.86 10.95
C HIS A 135 -17.37 -4.35 10.63
N GLU A 136 -16.42 -5.02 9.97
CA GLU A 136 -16.40 -6.49 9.73
C GLU A 136 -16.71 -7.26 11.04
N GLU A 137 -15.97 -6.95 12.11
CA GLU A 137 -16.09 -7.63 13.40
C GLU A 137 -17.43 -7.34 14.11
N SER A 138 -17.95 -6.11 14.01
CA SER A 138 -19.22 -5.74 14.67
C SER A 138 -20.47 -6.25 13.94
N THR A 139 -20.39 -6.47 12.63
CA THR A 139 -21.52 -6.88 11.80
C THR A 139 -21.48 -8.35 11.39
N SER A 140 -20.38 -9.07 11.70
CA SER A 140 -20.08 -10.40 11.14
C SER A 140 -20.03 -10.41 9.62
N ALA A 141 -19.80 -9.26 9.00
CA ALA A 141 -19.56 -9.15 7.58
C ALA A 141 -18.20 -9.74 7.19
N PHE A 142 -17.98 -10.03 5.90
CA PHE A 142 -16.69 -10.52 5.42
C PHE A 142 -16.20 -9.75 4.20
N TYR A 143 -15.16 -8.94 4.39
CA TYR A 143 -14.57 -8.08 3.36
C TYR A 143 -13.28 -8.71 2.82
N TYR A 144 -13.38 -9.53 1.75
CA TYR A 144 -12.26 -10.31 1.21
C TYR A 144 -10.96 -9.51 1.07
N LEU A 145 -11.01 -8.29 0.52
CA LEU A 145 -9.81 -7.45 0.35
C LEU A 145 -9.10 -7.18 1.69
N PHE A 146 -9.83 -6.75 2.72
CA PHE A 146 -9.28 -6.37 4.02
C PHE A 146 -8.92 -7.59 4.88
N SER A 147 -9.63 -8.71 4.71
CA SER A 147 -9.30 -9.98 5.34
C SER A 147 -8.08 -10.64 4.64
N SER A 148 -7.92 -10.44 3.32
CA SER A 148 -6.77 -10.90 2.53
C SER A 148 -5.48 -10.20 2.92
N THR A 149 -5.55 -8.90 3.25
CA THR A 149 -4.37 -8.17 3.77
C THR A 149 -3.93 -8.71 5.12
N ARG A 150 -4.83 -9.20 5.98
CA ARG A 150 -4.44 -9.97 7.19
C ARG A 150 -3.69 -11.26 6.86
N SER A 151 -3.90 -11.81 5.67
CA SER A 151 -3.61 -13.22 5.36
C SER A 151 -2.59 -13.44 4.24
N HIS A 152 -1.97 -12.42 3.64
CA HIS A 152 -0.96 -12.60 2.57
C HIS A 152 0.41 -13.18 3.02
N ARG A 153 0.39 -13.91 4.13
CA ARG A 153 0.57 -15.37 4.17
C ARG A 153 1.59 -15.77 5.23
N ILE A 154 1.04 -16.07 6.40
CA ILE A 154 1.64 -16.84 7.49
C ILE A 154 2.42 -18.01 6.87
N SER A 155 3.73 -17.88 6.77
CA SER A 155 4.58 -19.04 6.54
C SER A 155 4.51 -19.89 7.82
N TYR A 156 4.26 -21.19 7.69
CA TYR A 156 4.23 -22.12 8.83
C TYR A 156 5.54 -22.14 9.63
N ASN A 157 6.62 -21.55 9.09
CA ASN A 157 7.93 -21.39 9.73
C ASN A 157 8.35 -19.91 9.89
N ALA A 158 7.39 -18.98 9.92
CA ALA A 158 7.68 -17.56 10.12
C ALA A 158 8.27 -17.32 11.51
N SER A 159 9.31 -16.48 11.61
CA SER A 159 9.79 -16.00 12.91
C SER A 159 8.72 -15.15 13.60
N GLU A 160 8.80 -15.01 14.92
CA GLU A 160 7.89 -14.14 15.70
C GLU A 160 7.82 -12.71 15.15
N GLN A 161 8.97 -12.20 14.67
CA GLN A 161 9.06 -10.90 14.02
C GLN A 161 8.28 -10.85 12.72
N GLN A 162 8.37 -11.89 11.87
CA GLN A 162 7.57 -11.99 10.64
C GLN A 162 6.06 -12.10 10.96
N LEU A 163 5.70 -12.83 12.01
CA LEU A 163 4.31 -12.95 12.49
C LEU A 163 3.72 -11.60 12.94
N TRP A 164 4.53 -10.71 13.54
CA TRP A 164 4.11 -9.34 13.84
C TRP A 164 3.68 -8.61 12.56
N PHE A 165 4.46 -8.71 11.47
CA PHE A 165 4.17 -7.96 10.24
C PHE A 165 2.88 -8.44 9.59
N TYR A 166 2.62 -9.75 9.61
CA TYR A 166 1.39 -10.31 9.03
C TYR A 166 0.10 -9.73 9.61
N GLN A 167 0.12 -9.26 10.86
CA GLN A 167 -1.06 -8.66 11.51
C GLN A 167 -1.23 -7.16 11.26
N LYS A 168 -0.27 -6.54 10.57
CA LYS A 168 -0.12 -5.08 10.48
C LYS A 168 -0.32 -4.54 9.07
N TRP A 169 -0.58 -5.42 8.13
CA TRP A 169 -0.87 -5.03 6.76
C TRP A 169 -2.26 -4.45 6.60
N PHE A 170 -2.34 -3.43 5.75
CA PHE A 170 -3.56 -2.72 5.44
C PHE A 170 -3.67 -2.44 3.94
N VAL A 171 -4.86 -2.00 3.53
CA VAL A 171 -5.13 -1.56 2.16
C VAL A 171 -4.77 -0.06 2.06
N PRO A 172 -3.88 0.34 1.15
CA PRO A 172 -3.41 1.72 1.06
C PRO A 172 -4.54 2.67 0.64
N SER A 173 -4.46 3.94 1.05
CA SER A 173 -5.36 4.98 0.55
C SER A 173 -5.01 5.38 -0.89
N VAL A 174 -5.89 6.15 -1.54
CA VAL A 174 -5.62 6.79 -2.83
C VAL A 174 -4.35 7.63 -2.74
N ALA A 175 -4.18 8.43 -1.69
CA ALA A 175 -3.00 9.28 -1.52
C ALA A 175 -1.70 8.46 -1.41
N GLU A 176 -1.74 7.31 -0.73
CA GLU A 176 -0.57 6.43 -0.59
C GLU A 176 -0.25 5.69 -1.90
N LEU A 177 -1.28 5.22 -2.63
CA LEU A 177 -1.11 4.66 -3.97
C LEU A 177 -0.55 5.69 -4.96
N MET A 178 -0.91 6.96 -4.82
CA MET A 178 -0.33 8.05 -5.61
C MET A 178 1.13 8.30 -5.28
N THR A 179 1.51 8.28 -3.99
CA THR A 179 2.93 8.33 -3.61
C THR A 179 3.70 7.15 -4.20
N LEU A 180 3.13 5.94 -4.18
CA LEU A 180 3.73 4.77 -4.79
C LEU A 180 3.91 4.95 -6.32
N GLN A 181 2.91 5.48 -7.02
CA GLN A 181 3.02 5.78 -8.46
C GLN A 181 4.12 6.81 -8.75
N ASN A 182 4.26 7.84 -7.90
CA ASN A 182 5.34 8.83 -8.05
C ASN A 182 6.73 8.22 -7.84
N ASN A 183 6.83 7.17 -7.02
CA ASN A 183 8.06 6.42 -6.75
C ASN A 183 8.14 5.10 -7.54
N TYR A 184 7.35 4.96 -8.61
CA TYR A 184 7.12 3.70 -9.31
C TYR A 184 8.42 3.02 -9.74
N ASP A 185 9.33 3.73 -10.41
CA ASP A 185 10.53 3.11 -11.00
C ASP A 185 11.43 2.46 -9.95
N ALA A 186 11.65 3.15 -8.83
CA ALA A 186 12.48 2.64 -7.74
C ALA A 186 11.85 1.40 -7.08
N VAL A 187 10.53 1.47 -6.81
CA VAL A 187 9.81 0.37 -6.15
C VAL A 187 9.68 -0.84 -7.08
N ALA A 188 9.32 -0.62 -8.35
CA ALA A 188 9.20 -1.68 -9.36
C ALA A 188 10.54 -2.39 -9.61
N LYS A 189 11.66 -1.66 -9.61
CA LYS A 189 13.01 -2.22 -9.71
C LYS A 189 13.28 -3.23 -8.59
N SER A 190 12.93 -2.88 -7.34
CA SER A 190 13.13 -3.74 -6.17
C SER A 190 12.17 -4.92 -6.12
N LEU A 191 10.90 -4.72 -6.45
CA LEU A 191 9.91 -5.80 -6.49
C LEU A 191 10.23 -6.85 -7.56
N LYS A 192 10.90 -6.45 -8.65
CA LYS A 192 11.34 -7.36 -9.71
C LYS A 192 12.33 -8.44 -9.22
N LEU A 193 13.09 -8.17 -8.14
CA LEU A 193 13.96 -9.18 -7.50
C LEU A 193 13.17 -10.39 -6.99
N TYR A 194 11.89 -10.17 -6.65
CA TYR A 194 10.97 -11.20 -6.15
C TYR A 194 10.04 -11.72 -7.25
N GLY A 195 10.32 -11.39 -8.52
CA GLY A 195 9.48 -11.77 -9.66
C GLY A 195 8.17 -10.99 -9.76
N TYR A 196 7.97 -9.96 -8.94
CA TYR A 196 6.74 -9.17 -8.98
C TYR A 196 6.85 -8.03 -9.99
N ASN A 197 5.91 -7.98 -10.92
CA ASN A 197 5.75 -6.91 -11.89
C ASN A 197 4.67 -5.95 -11.41
N LEU A 198 5.06 -4.87 -10.75
CA LEU A 198 4.16 -3.83 -10.27
C LEU A 198 3.51 -3.16 -11.48
N LYS A 199 2.26 -3.53 -11.79
CA LYS A 199 1.45 -2.87 -12.82
C LYS A 199 -0.01 -3.31 -12.75
N GLY A 200 -0.90 -2.39 -13.09
CA GLY A 200 -2.33 -2.61 -13.21
C GLY A 200 -3.14 -1.77 -12.22
N SER A 201 -4.38 -2.17 -11.98
CA SER A 201 -5.31 -1.49 -11.09
C SER A 201 -5.23 -2.06 -9.69
N TYR A 202 -5.14 -1.20 -8.68
CA TYR A 202 -5.04 -1.58 -7.27
C TYR A 202 -6.13 -0.89 -6.45
N TRP A 203 -6.82 -1.65 -5.62
CA TRP A 203 -7.83 -1.11 -4.72
C TRP A 203 -7.21 -0.17 -3.69
N SER A 204 -7.90 0.93 -3.41
CA SER A 204 -7.65 1.78 -2.26
C SER A 204 -8.57 1.41 -1.09
N SER A 205 -8.24 1.85 0.12
CA SER A 205 -9.12 1.78 1.29
C SER A 205 -10.17 2.89 1.35
N ASN A 206 -10.25 3.73 0.32
CA ASN A 206 -11.21 4.83 0.27
C ASN A 206 -12.54 4.38 -0.34
N GLU A 207 -13.61 4.86 0.27
CA GLU A 207 -14.97 4.74 -0.23
C GLU A 207 -15.31 5.97 -1.06
N TYR A 208 -15.91 5.77 -2.23
CA TYR A 208 -16.40 6.85 -3.06
C TYR A 208 -17.88 7.13 -2.81
N SER A 209 -18.22 8.42 -2.80
CA SER A 209 -19.60 8.88 -2.79
C SER A 209 -19.88 9.78 -3.99
N TYR A 210 -21.00 9.50 -4.68
CA TYR A 210 -21.45 10.30 -5.80
C TYR A 210 -22.09 11.62 -5.32
N SER A 211 -21.31 12.71 -5.27
CA SER A 211 -21.81 14.05 -4.92
C SER A 211 -22.56 14.70 -6.09
N GLY A 212 -23.72 14.14 -6.45
CA GLY A 212 -24.56 14.67 -7.54
C GLY A 212 -26.06 14.39 -7.42
N ALA A 213 -26.51 13.62 -6.42
CA ALA A 213 -27.95 13.40 -6.24
C ALA A 213 -28.57 14.55 -5.44
N THR A 214 -29.30 15.45 -6.11
CA THR A 214 -30.19 16.46 -5.49
C THR A 214 -31.45 15.83 -4.89
N VAL A 215 -31.41 14.56 -4.54
CA VAL A 215 -32.49 13.85 -3.85
C VAL A 215 -31.92 13.49 -2.48
N PRO A 216 -32.64 13.70 -1.37
CA PRO A 216 -32.28 13.05 -0.12
C PRO A 216 -32.53 11.55 -0.34
N VAL A 217 -31.56 10.88 -0.95
CA VAL A 217 -31.67 9.48 -1.31
C VAL A 217 -31.51 8.71 -0.02
N LYS A 218 -32.65 8.31 0.54
CA LYS A 218 -32.74 7.33 1.60
C LYS A 218 -32.53 5.90 1.07
N ASP A 219 -32.29 5.71 -0.24
CA ASP A 219 -32.16 4.42 -0.95
C ASP A 219 -31.36 4.56 -2.27
N SER A 220 -30.02 4.57 -2.23
CA SER A 220 -29.21 4.16 -3.40
C SER A 220 -27.98 3.41 -2.88
N ASP A 221 -28.23 2.12 -2.69
CA ASP A 221 -27.35 1.04 -2.23
C ASP A 221 -26.18 0.73 -3.18
N THR A 222 -25.46 1.74 -3.67
CA THR A 222 -24.41 1.56 -4.66
C THR A 222 -23.09 2.05 -4.13
N TRP A 223 -22.35 1.11 -3.55
CA TRP A 223 -20.95 1.23 -3.20
C TRP A 223 -20.11 1.51 -4.45
N ASP A 224 -19.35 2.59 -4.40
CA ASP A 224 -18.29 2.85 -5.36
C ASP A 224 -16.96 2.75 -4.62
N ALA A 225 -16.14 1.78 -5.02
CA ALA A 225 -14.79 1.63 -4.51
C ALA A 225 -13.82 2.35 -5.45
N ILE A 226 -12.77 2.95 -4.88
CA ILE A 226 -11.74 3.62 -5.68
C ILE A 226 -10.57 2.67 -5.92
N TYR A 227 -10.18 2.53 -7.19
CA TYR A 227 -8.90 1.94 -7.56
C TYR A 227 -7.98 2.96 -8.23
N VAL A 228 -6.67 2.73 -8.12
CA VAL A 228 -5.63 3.53 -8.78
C VAL A 228 -4.85 2.64 -9.74
N ASN A 229 -4.63 3.14 -10.95
CA ASN A 229 -3.74 2.48 -11.92
C ASN A 229 -2.27 2.82 -11.63
N ILE A 230 -1.43 1.79 -11.52
CA ILE A 230 0.01 1.92 -11.27
C ILE A 230 0.81 1.35 -12.45
N GLY A 231 1.84 2.07 -12.90
CA GLY A 231 2.80 1.64 -13.93
C GLY A 231 3.39 2.79 -14.77
N PRO A 232 4.32 2.48 -15.69
CA PRO A 232 5.22 3.46 -16.34
C PRO A 232 4.54 4.42 -17.31
N ASN A 233 3.31 4.12 -17.74
CA ASN A 233 2.52 4.95 -18.67
C ASN A 233 1.10 5.22 -18.15
N TYR A 234 0.83 4.90 -16.88
CA TYR A 234 -0.46 5.24 -16.29
C TYR A 234 -0.40 6.68 -15.80
N GLY A 235 -1.17 7.55 -16.46
CA GLY A 235 -1.61 8.80 -15.83
C GLY A 235 -2.54 8.48 -14.67
N PHE A 236 -2.73 9.44 -13.77
CA PHE A 236 -3.68 9.33 -12.67
C PHE A 236 -5.06 8.96 -13.24
N HIS A 237 -5.55 7.78 -12.87
CA HIS A 237 -6.88 7.33 -13.21
C HIS A 237 -7.49 6.67 -11.98
N ILE A 238 -8.51 7.34 -11.48
CA ILE A 238 -9.46 6.85 -10.50
C ILE A 238 -10.62 6.28 -11.29
N GLY A 239 -10.79 4.96 -11.19
CA GLY A 239 -12.06 4.37 -11.59
C GLY A 239 -12.94 4.13 -10.37
N HIS A 240 -14.23 4.23 -10.63
CA HIS A 240 -15.29 3.82 -9.73
C HIS A 240 -15.94 2.58 -10.35
N ASN A 241 -16.16 1.55 -9.55
CA ASN A 241 -16.82 0.35 -10.03
C ASN A 241 -18.17 0.17 -9.35
N TYR A 242 -19.23 0.36 -10.14
CA TYR A 242 -20.61 0.15 -9.72
C TYR A 242 -20.82 -1.35 -9.49
N ARG A 243 -21.02 -1.75 -8.23
CA ARG A 243 -21.02 -3.15 -7.76
C ARG A 243 -19.61 -3.72 -7.63
N ALA A 244 -19.05 -3.61 -6.43
CA ALA A 244 -17.82 -4.27 -5.99
C ALA A 244 -17.84 -5.81 -6.04
N ASN A 245 -18.88 -6.43 -6.60
CA ASN A 245 -19.04 -7.88 -6.82
C ASN A 245 -18.67 -8.24 -8.26
N ILE A 246 -17.39 -8.55 -8.50
CA ILE A 246 -16.97 -9.17 -9.76
C ILE A 246 -17.14 -10.69 -9.62
N ASN A 247 -18.38 -11.18 -9.73
CA ASN A 247 -18.60 -12.58 -10.10
C ASN A 247 -18.68 -12.65 -11.61
N PHE A 248 -17.71 -13.35 -12.20
CA PHE A 248 -17.57 -13.55 -13.64
C PHE A 248 -18.66 -14.47 -14.18
N SER A 249 -19.68 -13.89 -14.81
CA SER A 249 -20.33 -14.44 -16.00
C SER A 249 -21.20 -13.36 -16.62
N ASP A 250 -20.80 -12.89 -17.80
CA ASP A 250 -21.68 -12.59 -18.95
C ASP A 250 -21.38 -11.29 -19.70
N SER A 251 -20.85 -11.50 -20.91
CA SER A 251 -21.34 -10.96 -22.19
C SER A 251 -21.22 -9.48 -22.56
N GLU A 252 -20.77 -8.56 -21.70
CA GLU A 252 -20.49 -7.19 -22.15
C GLU A 252 -19.01 -6.85 -22.04
N GLY A 253 -18.40 -6.55 -23.19
CA GLY A 253 -16.95 -6.35 -23.41
C GLY A 253 -16.32 -5.14 -22.73
N TRP A 254 -16.77 -4.76 -21.54
CA TRP A 254 -16.05 -3.86 -20.66
C TRP A 254 -14.94 -4.66 -19.99
N ILE A 255 -13.72 -4.21 -20.22
CA ILE A 255 -12.45 -4.84 -19.84
C ILE A 255 -12.55 -5.45 -18.44
N ASN A 256 -12.39 -6.78 -18.39
CA ASN A 256 -12.11 -7.58 -17.19
C ASN A 256 -10.79 -7.12 -16.53
N ALA A 257 -10.74 -5.90 -16.02
CA ALA A 257 -9.62 -5.41 -15.24
C ALA A 257 -9.69 -6.11 -13.88
N GLN A 258 -8.86 -7.14 -13.69
CA GLN A 258 -8.64 -7.71 -12.36
C GLN A 258 -8.00 -6.63 -11.48
N ILE A 259 -8.79 -6.07 -10.57
CA ILE A 259 -8.32 -5.08 -9.60
C ILE A 259 -7.70 -5.85 -8.42
N LYS A 260 -6.44 -5.56 -8.14
CA LYS A 260 -5.60 -6.33 -7.21
C LYS A 260 -5.61 -5.69 -5.82
N SER A 261 -5.31 -6.50 -4.81
CA SER A 261 -4.90 -5.97 -3.51
C SER A 261 -3.43 -5.53 -3.58
N LEU A 262 -3.07 -4.52 -2.78
CA LEU A 262 -1.67 -4.11 -2.62
C LEU A 262 -1.35 -3.94 -1.15
N PRO A 263 -1.06 -5.03 -0.43
CA PRO A 263 -0.89 -4.95 1.00
C PRO A 263 0.28 -4.04 1.38
N THR A 264 -0.01 -3.09 2.26
CA THR A 264 0.89 -2.03 2.68
C THR A 264 1.13 -2.09 4.18
N ILE A 265 2.32 -1.72 4.62
CA ILE A 265 2.70 -1.69 6.04
C ILE A 265 3.40 -0.40 6.40
N LYS A 266 3.21 0.00 7.66
CA LYS A 266 3.96 1.06 8.32
C LYS A 266 5.03 0.44 9.20
N PHE A 267 6.28 0.86 9.05
CA PHE A 267 7.44 0.32 9.79
C PHE A 267 8.06 1.33 10.73
#